data_AF-A0A2W6BP81-F1
#
_entry.id   AF-A0A2W6BP81-F1
#
_cell.length_a   1.000
_cell.length_b   1.000
_cell.length_c   1.000
_cell.angle_alpha   90.00
_cell.angle_beta   90.00
_cell.angle_gamma   90.00
#
_symmetry.space_group_name_H-M   'P 1'
#
loop_
_entity.id
_entity.type
_entity.pdbx_description
1 polymer ?
#
loop_
_entity_poly.entity_id
_entity_poly.type
_entity_poly.pdbx_seq_one_letter_code
_entity_poly.pdbx_strand_id
1 'polypeptide(L)' 'MSNDVNYFEIGSPDPDAAKEFYGGLFNWNVGEPSMPARYSMVNEDRGGLWDTSEMGGASWAI' A
#
# COMPACT_ATOMS: atom_id res chain seq x y z
N MET A 1 1.75 28.14 -6.30
CA MET A 1 2.18 26.76 -6.53
C MET A 1 1.50 25.92 -5.47
N SER A 2 0.72 24.91 -5.85
CA SER A 2 0.14 23.99 -4.87
C SER A 2 1.15 22.91 -4.55
N ASN A 3 1.31 22.56 -3.26
CA ASN A 3 2.12 21.44 -2.83
C ASN A 3 1.17 20.25 -2.61
N ASP A 4 0.75 19.63 -3.70
CA ASP A 4 -0.15 18.49 -3.65
C ASP A 4 0.65 17.21 -3.34
N VAL A 5 0.04 16.29 -2.61
CA VAL A 5 0.65 14.98 -2.34
C VAL A 5 0.77 14.22 -3.66
N ASN A 6 2.01 13.92 -4.06
CA ASN A 6 2.29 13.21 -5.30
C ASN A 6 2.25 11.68 -5.12
N TYR A 7 2.61 11.19 -3.94
CA TYR A 7 2.71 9.76 -3.65
C TYR A 7 2.50 9.48 -2.16
N PHE A 8 2.02 8.28 -1.83
CA PHE A 8 1.89 7.78 -0.46
C PHE A 8 2.26 6.31 -0.36
N GLU A 9 2.65 5.88 0.83
CA GLU A 9 3.03 4.49 1.11
C GLU A 9 2.25 3.95 2.32
N ILE A 10 1.83 2.69 2.21
CA ILE A 10 1.18 1.94 3.29
C ILE A 10 1.96 0.65 3.48
N GLY A 11 2.48 0.44 4.70
CA GLY A 11 2.99 -0.85 5.13
C GLY A 11 1.92 -1.59 5.92
N SER A 12 1.68 -2.86 5.59
CA SER A 12 0.75 -3.72 6.33
C SER A 12 1.33 -5.11 6.53
N PRO A 13 1.24 -5.69 7.74
CA PRO A 13 1.54 -7.10 7.95
C PRO A 13 0.48 -8.03 7.33
N ASP A 14 -0.66 -7.48 6.91
CA ASP A 14 -1.73 -8.17 6.18
C ASP A 14 -2.12 -7.31 4.96
N PRO A 15 -1.44 -7.49 3.80
CA PRO A 15 -1.69 -6.69 2.60
C PRO A 15 -3.06 -6.97 1.98
N ASP A 16 -3.61 -8.18 2.15
CA ASP A 16 -4.92 -8.53 1.62
C ASP A 16 -6.04 -7.80 2.38
N ALA A 17 -5.96 -7.77 3.71
CA ALA A 17 -6.91 -7.00 4.52
C ALA A 17 -6.81 -5.49 4.22
N ALA A 18 -5.60 -4.96 4.03
CA ALA A 18 -5.40 -3.56 3.66
C ALA A 18 -6.00 -3.24 2.28
N LYS A 19 -5.83 -4.14 1.30
CA LYS A 19 -6.43 -4.00 -0.03
C LYS A 19 -7.94 -4.00 0.01
N GLU A 20 -8.57 -4.89 0.79
CA GLU A 20 -10.02 -4.92 0.94
C GLU A 20 -10.54 -3.62 1.58
N PHE A 21 -9.92 -3.20 2.67
CA PHE A 21 -10.34 -2.01 3.42
C PHE A 21 -10.19 -0.72 2.59
N TYR A 22 -8.99 -0.44 2.09
CA TYR A 22 -8.73 0.80 1.33
C TYR A 22 -9.32 0.77 -0.07
N GLY A 23 -9.36 -0.41 -0.71
CA GLY A 23 -10.04 -0.61 -1.98
C GLY A 23 -11.53 -0.29 -1.87
N GLY A 24 -12.22 -0.76 -0.83
CA GLY A 24 -13.63 -0.45 -0.60
C GLY A 24 -13.87 1.00 -0.20
N LEU A 25 -13.03 1.57 0.67
CA LEU A 25 -13.23 2.92 1.20
C LEU A 25 -12.97 4.01 0.16
N PHE A 26 -11.94 3.85 -0.66
CA PHE A 26 -11.48 4.88 -1.60
C PHE A 26 -11.65 4.47 -3.07
N ASN A 27 -12.27 3.32 -3.36
CA ASN A 27 -12.39 2.75 -4.70
C ASN A 27 -11.02 2.60 -5.40
N TRP A 28 -10.01 2.21 -4.64
CA TRP A 28 -8.64 2.04 -5.13
C TRP A 28 -8.46 0.70 -5.84
N ASN A 29 -7.72 0.74 -6.95
CA ASN A 29 -7.19 -0.45 -7.59
C ASN A 29 -5.79 -0.73 -7.02
N VAL A 30 -5.63 -1.88 -6.36
CA VAL A 30 -4.32 -2.34 -5.88
C VAL A 30 -3.83 -3.47 -6.77
N GLY A 31 -2.73 -3.22 -7.45
CA GLY A 31 -2.10 -4.17 -8.39
C GLY A 31 -1.54 -5.41 -7.72
N GLU A 32 -1.12 -6.38 -8.52
CA GLU A 32 -0.45 -7.57 -8.03
C GLU A 32 0.90 -7.21 -7.37
N PRO A 33 1.28 -7.91 -6.29
CA PRO A 33 2.53 -7.64 -5.61
C PRO A 33 3.72 -8.06 -6.48
N SER A 34 4.68 -7.15 -6.61
CA SER A 34 5.98 -7.45 -7.18
C SER A 34 6.76 -8.41 -6.27
N MET A 35 7.54 -9.30 -6.86
CA MET A 35 8.45 -10.20 -6.15
C MET A 35 9.92 -9.88 -6.47
N PRO A 36 10.85 -10.02 -5.51
CA PRO A 36 10.67 -10.53 -4.15
C PRO A 36 10.26 -9.47 -3.12
N ALA A 37 10.11 -8.20 -3.52
CA ALA A 37 9.87 -7.08 -2.60
C ALA A 37 8.49 -7.08 -1.92
N ARG A 38 7.53 -7.85 -2.45
CA ARG A 38 6.13 -7.95 -2.00
C ARG A 38 5.44 -6.58 -1.93
N TYR A 39 5.55 -5.83 -3.02
CA TYR A 39 5.06 -4.46 -3.12
C TYR A 39 4.06 -4.30 -4.26
N SER A 40 2.88 -3.75 -3.97
CA SER A 40 1.81 -3.47 -4.93
C SER A 40 1.64 -1.97 -5.17
N MET A 41 1.37 -1.57 -6.41
CA MET A 41 1.01 -0.18 -6.73
C MET A 41 -0.48 0.07 -6.49
N VAL A 42 -0.80 1.28 -6.03
CA VAL A 42 -2.17 1.77 -5.85
C VAL A 42 -2.51 2.76 -6.96
N ASN A 43 -3.57 2.48 -7.71
CA ASN A 43 -4.00 3.24 -8.89
C ASN A 43 -2.84 3.54 -9.84
N GLU A 44 -2.05 2.50 -10.15
CA GLU A 44 -0.87 2.51 -11.04
C GLU A 44 0.33 3.33 -10.53
N ASP A 45 0.16 4.60 -10.19
CA ASP A 45 1.25 5.51 -9.82
C ASP A 45 0.98 6.35 -8.56
N ARG A 46 -0.22 6.27 -7.97
CA ARG A 46 -0.64 7.20 -6.90
C ARG A 46 -0.11 6.84 -5.52
N GLY A 47 0.22 5.58 -5.30
CA GLY A 47 0.74 5.11 -4.01
C GLY A 47 1.23 3.68 -4.08
N GLY A 48 1.59 3.14 -2.92
CA GLY A 48 2.01 1.76 -2.80
C GLY A 48 1.61 1.10 -1.50
N LEU A 49 1.45 -0.22 -1.59
CA LEU A 49 1.14 -1.11 -0.48
C LEU A 49 2.25 -2.14 -0.36
N TRP A 50 2.93 -2.12 0.77
CA TRP A 50 4.02 -3.03 1.09
C TRP A 50 3.57 -4.10 2.09
N ASP A 51 3.83 -5.36 1.75
CA ASP A 51 3.73 -6.47 2.70
C ASP A 51 4.91 -6.43 3.69
N THR A 52 4.59 -6.09 4.94
CA THR A 52 5.54 -6.03 6.05
C THR A 52 5.42 -7.24 6.99
N SER A 53 4.76 -8.33 6.58
CA SER A 53 4.54 -9.52 7.41
C SER A 53 5.84 -10.12 7.96
N GLU A 54 6.94 -9.97 7.21
CA GLU A 54 8.27 -10.47 7.60
C GLU A 54 9.12 -9.48 8.39
N MET A 55 8.66 -8.23 8.58
CA MET A 55 9.46 -7.18 9.24
C MET A 55 9.44 -7.24 10.77
N GLY A 56 8.53 -8.01 11.38
CA GLY A 56 8.46 -8.26 12.81
C GLY A 56 8.04 -7.06 13.68
N GLY A 57 6.77 -7.02 14.10
CA GLY A 57 6.26 -6.17 15.18
C GLY A 57 5.85 -4.74 14.79
N ALA A 58 4.60 -4.37 15.13
CA ALA A 58 3.98 -3.04 15.02
C ALA A 58 4.37 -2.22 13.77
N SER A 59 4.13 -2.81 12.59
CA SER A 59 4.37 -2.18 11.29
C SER A 59 3.21 -1.23 10.94
N TRP A 60 3.20 -0.03 11.51
CA TRP A 60 2.37 1.07 11.03
C TRP A 60 3.25 2.02 10.23
N ALA A 61 2.78 2.39 9.03
CA ALA A 61 3.43 3.36 8.16
C ALA A 61 3.58 4.71 8.87
N ILE A 62 4.72 5.39 8.63
CA ILE A 62 4.92 6.81 8.93
C ILE A 62 4.38 7.62 7.75
#